data_AF-A0A356QYY5-F1
#
_entry.id   AF-A0A356QYY5-F1
#
_cell.length_a   1.000
_cell.length_b   1.000
_cell.length_c   1.000
_cell.angle_alpha   90.00
_cell.angle_beta   90.00
_cell.angle_gamma   90.00
#
_symmetry.space_group_name_H-M   'P 1'
#
loop_
_entity.id
_entity.type
_entity.pdbx_description
1 polymer ?
#
loop_
_entity_poly.entity_id
_entity_poly.type
_entity_poly.pdbx_seq_one_letter_code
_entity_poly.pdbx_strand_id
1 'polypeptide(L)'
;KEWGAVHYPKAEPAVGWVGISEIVAHGNYFYVIERDNQIGRAAMTKKIYRIPAAEMVPAPLGGDLPVVSKELVRDLIPDLRSTNGYVVDKVEGLAIMQDGRVWISTDNDGVDDSSGETYFWSPGKL
;
A
#
# COMPACT_ATOMS: atom_id res chain seq x y z
N LYS A 1 5.43 6.87 -27.83
CA LYS A 1 4.86 7.21 -26.50
C LYS A 1 6.01 7.19 -25.52
N GLU A 2 6.12 8.21 -24.69
CA GLU A 2 7.16 8.32 -23.65
C GLU A 2 6.51 8.19 -22.28
N TRP A 3 7.23 7.59 -21.33
CA TRP A 3 6.79 7.49 -19.95
C TRP A 3 7.09 8.79 -19.20
N GLY A 4 6.21 9.14 -18.28
CA GLY A 4 6.45 10.16 -17.27
C GLY A 4 6.06 9.64 -15.89
N ALA A 5 6.44 10.37 -14.85
CA ALA A 5 6.18 9.98 -13.47
C ALA A 5 5.85 11.18 -12.57
N VAL A 6 5.30 10.86 -11.41
CA VAL A 6 5.21 11.74 -10.25
C VAL A 6 5.96 11.11 -9.08
N HIS A 7 6.37 11.91 -8.11
CA HIS A 7 7.05 11.44 -6.91
C HIS A 7 6.07 11.30 -5.74
N TYR A 8 5.87 10.05 -5.30
CA TYR A 8 5.18 9.76 -4.04
C TYR A 8 6.19 9.78 -2.87
N PRO A 9 6.01 10.68 -1.89
CA PRO A 9 6.92 10.77 -0.76
C PRO A 9 6.65 9.63 0.23
N LYS A 10 7.54 8.63 0.28
CA LYS A 10 7.42 7.51 1.22
C LYS A 10 7.72 7.94 2.65
N ALA A 11 7.14 7.23 3.63
CA ALA A 11 7.56 7.38 5.01
C ALA A 11 9.01 6.90 5.20
N GLU A 12 9.77 7.57 6.07
CA GLU A 12 11.10 7.12 6.47
C GLU A 12 10.98 5.87 7.36
N PRO A 13 11.67 4.76 7.05
CA PRO A 13 11.66 3.57 7.90
C PRO A 13 12.35 3.84 9.23
N ALA A 14 11.76 3.34 10.33
CA ALA A 14 12.48 3.25 11.59
C ALA A 14 13.56 2.15 11.54
N VAL A 15 13.25 1.04 10.86
CA VAL A 15 14.13 -0.11 10.61
C VAL A 15 13.82 -0.66 9.22
N GLY A 16 14.84 -1.12 8.50
CA GLY A 16 14.67 -1.73 7.18
C GLY A 16 14.26 -0.71 6.12
N TRP A 17 13.21 -1.01 5.35
CA TRP A 17 12.75 -0.15 4.26
C TRP A 17 11.23 0.02 4.25
N VAL A 18 10.76 1.14 3.69
CA VAL A 18 9.36 1.38 3.33
C VAL A 18 9.22 1.44 1.80
N GLY A 19 8.19 0.78 1.28
CA GLY A 19 7.89 0.67 -0.14
C GLY A 19 6.41 0.82 -0.45
N ILE A 20 6.13 0.90 -1.74
CA ILE A 20 4.79 0.82 -2.31
C ILE A 20 4.64 -0.58 -2.89
N SER A 21 3.51 -1.21 -2.63
CA SER A 21 3.25 -2.59 -3.08
C SER A 21 2.04 -2.72 -3.99
N GLU A 22 1.19 -1.69 -4.07
CA GLU A 22 0.00 -1.70 -4.93
C GLU A 22 -0.48 -0.27 -5.21
N ILE A 23 -1.15 -0.08 -6.35
CA ILE A 23 -1.85 1.15 -6.73
C ILE A 23 -3.18 0.87 -7.47
N VAL A 24 -4.27 1.46 -7.00
CA VAL A 24 -5.61 1.33 -7.60
C VAL A 24 -6.24 2.68 -7.86
N ALA A 25 -6.72 2.93 -9.08
CA ALA A 25 -7.54 4.10 -9.38
C ALA A 25 -9.01 3.84 -9.01
N HIS A 26 -9.61 4.74 -8.23
CA HIS A 26 -11.02 4.66 -7.87
C HIS A 26 -11.62 6.05 -7.62
N GLY A 27 -12.64 6.42 -8.41
CA GLY A 27 -13.22 7.76 -8.37
C GLY A 27 -12.20 8.83 -8.74
N ASN A 28 -12.06 9.85 -7.88
CA ASN A 28 -11.13 10.98 -8.08
C ASN A 28 -9.76 10.77 -7.42
N TYR A 29 -9.42 9.53 -7.05
CA TYR A 29 -8.21 9.22 -6.29
C TYR A 29 -7.50 7.98 -6.82
N PHE A 30 -6.19 7.94 -6.55
CA PHE A 30 -5.39 6.72 -6.59
C PHE A 30 -5.11 6.29 -5.16
N TYR A 31 -5.31 5.01 -4.87
CA TYR A 31 -5.07 4.40 -3.57
C TYR A 31 -3.82 3.56 -3.63
N VAL A 32 -2.97 3.68 -2.62
CA VAL A 32 -1.64 3.06 -2.57
C VAL A 32 -1.49 2.29 -1.27
N ILE A 33 -0.96 1.07 -1.36
CA ILE A 33 -0.46 0.37 -0.17
C ILE A 33 1.00 0.78 0.07
N GLU A 34 1.23 1.49 1.17
CA GLU A 34 2.55 1.79 1.70
C GLU A 34 2.84 0.88 2.90
N ARG A 35 4.02 0.26 2.89
CA ARG A 35 4.39 -0.70 3.93
C ARG A 35 5.88 -0.76 4.20
N ASP A 36 6.22 -1.04 5.45
CA ASP A 36 7.56 -1.47 5.82
C ASP A 36 7.78 -2.96 5.50
N ASN A 37 9.04 -3.39 5.58
CA ASN A 37 9.43 -4.80 5.44
C ASN A 37 9.47 -5.56 6.79
N GLN A 38 8.78 -5.04 7.81
CA GLN A 38 8.80 -5.59 9.15
C GLN A 38 7.58 -6.48 9.41
N ILE A 39 7.70 -7.42 10.35
CA ILE A 39 6.66 -8.40 10.71
C ILE A 39 6.32 -8.40 12.20
N GLY A 40 5.18 -9.00 12.54
CA GLY A 40 4.73 -9.22 13.90
C GLY A 40 4.67 -7.92 14.69
N ARG A 41 5.30 -7.90 15.87
CA ARG A 41 5.35 -6.72 16.72
C ARG A 41 6.25 -5.59 16.20
N ALA A 42 7.13 -5.89 15.23
CA ALA A 42 8.03 -4.92 14.63
C ALA A 42 7.40 -4.17 13.44
N ALA A 43 6.28 -4.65 12.91
CA ALA A 43 5.52 -3.96 11.86
C ALA A 43 4.96 -2.63 12.37
N MET A 44 5.29 -1.54 11.67
CA MET A 44 4.92 -0.16 12.01
C MET A 44 4.09 0.52 10.91
N THR A 45 4.26 0.07 9.66
CA THR A 45 3.62 0.65 8.48
C THR A 45 3.02 -0.46 7.64
N LYS A 46 1.69 -0.56 7.63
CA LYS A 46 0.87 -1.31 6.68
C LYS A 46 -0.37 -0.46 6.38
N LYS A 47 -0.28 0.48 5.46
CA LYS A 47 -1.26 1.59 5.35
C LYS A 47 -1.80 1.73 3.93
N ILE A 48 -3.07 2.11 3.84
CA ILE A 48 -3.69 2.58 2.60
C ILE A 48 -3.67 4.11 2.63
N TYR A 49 -3.00 4.71 1.66
CA TYR A 49 -3.06 6.14 1.38
C TYR A 49 -3.88 6.40 0.13
N ARG A 50 -4.41 7.62 0.01
CA ARG A 50 -4.98 8.11 -1.25
C ARG A 50 -4.28 9.37 -1.73
N ILE A 51 -4.21 9.52 -3.04
CA ILE A 51 -3.60 10.63 -3.77
C ILE A 51 -4.66 11.20 -4.70
N PRO A 52 -4.90 12.53 -4.73
CA PRO A 52 -5.85 13.12 -5.67
C PRO A 52 -5.44 12.83 -7.12
N ALA A 53 -6.36 12.33 -7.95
CA ALA A 53 -6.07 12.06 -9.35
C ALA A 53 -5.68 13.32 -10.13
N ALA A 54 -6.16 14.49 -9.68
CA ALA A 54 -5.79 15.79 -10.24
C ALA A 54 -4.29 16.13 -10.06
N GLU A 55 -3.59 15.50 -9.12
CA GLU A 55 -2.15 15.67 -8.91
C GLU A 55 -1.30 14.66 -9.69
N MET A 56 -1.91 13.65 -10.32
CA MET A 56 -1.22 12.67 -11.16
C MET A 56 -0.89 13.24 -12.55
N VAL A 57 -0.18 14.37 -12.56
CA VAL A 57 0.30 15.05 -13.75
C VAL A 57 1.79 14.73 -13.91
N PRO A 58 2.16 13.78 -14.78
CA PRO A 58 3.53 13.29 -14.84
C PRO A 58 4.48 14.29 -15.52
N ALA A 59 5.72 14.36 -15.03
CA ALA A 59 6.83 14.98 -15.72
C ALA A 59 7.72 13.92 -16.43
N PRO A 60 8.55 14.31 -17.41
CA PRO A 60 9.49 13.40 -18.05
C PRO A 60 10.45 12.73 -17.05
N LEU A 61 10.77 11.46 -17.28
CA LEU A 61 11.75 10.73 -16.49
C LEU A 61 13.15 11.34 -16.64
N GLY A 62 13.97 11.26 -15.58
CA GLY A 62 15.35 11.76 -15.56
C GLY A 62 15.50 13.23 -15.14
N GLY A 63 14.40 13.93 -14.85
CA GLY A 63 14.39 15.27 -14.25
C GLY A 63 13.67 15.29 -12.89
N ASP A 64 13.42 16.50 -12.39
CA ASP A 64 12.64 16.71 -11.16
C ASP A 64 11.19 16.28 -11.38
N LEU A 65 10.68 15.40 -10.50
CA LEU A 65 9.33 14.89 -10.57
C LEU A 65 8.38 15.69 -9.65
N PRO A 66 7.17 16.05 -10.10
CA PRO A 66 6.15 16.67 -9.26
C PRO A 66 5.84 15.78 -8.06
N VAL A 67 5.88 16.36 -6.86
CA VAL A 67 5.58 15.63 -5.62
C VAL A 67 4.07 15.63 -5.41
N VAL A 68 3.48 14.44 -5.26
CA VAL A 68 2.06 14.30 -4.93
C VAL A 68 1.84 14.33 -3.42
N SER A 69 0.70 14.88 -3.02
CA SER A 69 0.17 14.77 -1.66
C SER A 69 -0.39 13.36 -1.42
N LYS A 70 -0.47 12.97 -0.15
CA LYS A 70 -1.09 11.72 0.27
C LYS A 70 -1.84 11.88 1.58
N GLU A 71 -3.00 11.23 1.67
CA GLU A 71 -3.84 11.20 2.87
C GLU A 71 -3.97 9.77 3.38
N LEU A 72 -3.76 9.54 4.68
CA LEU A 72 -3.97 8.23 5.28
C LEU A 72 -5.47 7.91 5.28
N VAL A 73 -5.84 6.79 4.69
CA VAL A 73 -7.23 6.30 4.66
C VAL A 73 -7.43 5.18 5.66
N ARG A 74 -6.45 4.26 5.79
CA ARG A 74 -6.56 3.13 6.72
C ARG A 74 -5.21 2.63 7.19
N ASP A 75 -5.12 2.29 8.47
CA ASP A 75 -4.05 1.45 9.03
C ASP A 75 -4.53 0.00 9.05
N LEU A 76 -3.81 -0.90 8.39
CA LEU A 76 -4.14 -2.32 8.26
C LEU A 76 -3.53 -3.17 9.40
N ILE A 77 -2.68 -2.61 10.26
CA ILE A 77 -2.11 -3.37 11.39
C ILE A 77 -3.21 -3.94 12.31
N PRO A 78 -4.25 -3.17 12.70
CA PRO A 78 -5.36 -3.72 13.48
C PRO A 78 -6.11 -4.85 12.76
N ASP A 79 -6.34 -4.72 11.45
CA ASP A 79 -6.98 -5.74 10.63
C ASP A 79 -6.15 -7.03 10.59
N LEU A 80 -4.85 -6.91 10.35
CA LEU A 80 -3.91 -8.04 10.30
C LEU A 80 -3.75 -8.74 11.66
N ARG A 81 -3.88 -8.00 12.77
CA ARG A 81 -3.87 -8.59 14.12
C ARG A 81 -5.15 -9.36 14.44
N SER A 82 -6.25 -9.08 13.76
CA SER A 82 -7.54 -9.74 14.03
C SER A 82 -7.55 -11.23 13.66
N THR A 83 -6.57 -11.69 12.89
CA THR A 83 -6.41 -13.10 12.51
C THR A 83 -5.80 -13.98 13.61
N ASN A 84 -5.44 -13.39 14.78
CA ASN A 84 -4.67 -14.03 15.86
C ASN A 84 -3.30 -14.58 15.44
N GLY A 85 -2.82 -14.24 14.24
CA GLY A 85 -1.45 -14.50 13.78
C GLY A 85 -0.51 -13.33 14.08
N TYR A 86 0.69 -13.39 13.52
CA TYR A 86 1.59 -12.22 13.50
C TYR A 86 1.24 -11.34 12.28
N VAL A 87 1.51 -10.04 12.38
CA VAL A 87 1.35 -9.12 11.24
C VAL A 87 2.33 -9.55 10.15
N VAL A 88 1.82 -10.05 9.02
CA VAL A 88 2.68 -10.47 7.91
C VAL A 88 3.32 -9.28 7.22
N ASP A 89 4.44 -9.56 6.56
CA ASP A 89 5.15 -8.52 5.83
C ASP A 89 4.31 -8.05 4.64
N LYS A 90 3.94 -9.00 3.78
CA LYS A 90 3.62 -8.71 2.39
C LYS A 90 2.16 -8.47 2.08
N VAL A 91 1.62 -7.32 2.50
CA VAL A 91 0.33 -6.84 1.96
C VAL A 91 0.58 -6.25 0.58
N GLU A 92 0.09 -6.90 -0.48
CA GLU A 92 0.49 -6.55 -1.87
C GLU A 92 -0.66 -6.51 -2.87
N GLY A 93 -1.89 -6.86 -2.46
CA GLY A 93 -3.06 -6.68 -3.30
C GLY A 93 -4.08 -5.73 -2.69
N LEU A 94 -4.68 -4.90 -3.54
CA LEU A 94 -5.77 -4.00 -3.22
C LEU A 94 -6.78 -4.04 -4.38
N ALA A 95 -8.06 -4.18 -4.05
CA ALA A 95 -9.14 -3.91 -4.98
C ALA A 95 -10.21 -3.08 -4.29
N ILE A 96 -10.75 -2.09 -5.00
CA ILE A 96 -11.85 -1.24 -4.50
C ILE A 96 -13.03 -1.39 -5.45
N MET A 97 -14.09 -2.02 -4.95
CA MET A 97 -15.33 -2.26 -5.68
C MET A 97 -16.14 -0.96 -5.84
N GLN A 98 -17.08 -0.94 -6.78
CA GLN A 98 -17.91 0.24 -7.07
C GLN A 98 -18.69 0.77 -5.84
N ASP A 99 -19.06 -0.10 -4.89
CA ASP A 99 -19.75 0.28 -3.67
C ASP A 99 -18.81 0.77 -2.54
N GLY A 100 -17.52 0.93 -2.83
CA GLY A 100 -16.47 1.33 -1.90
C GLY A 100 -15.88 0.17 -1.09
N ARG A 101 -16.34 -1.07 -1.26
CA ARG A 101 -15.80 -2.22 -0.54
C ARG A 101 -14.38 -2.55 -0.99
N VAL A 102 -13.53 -2.80 -0.01
CA VAL A 102 -12.13 -3.14 -0.23
C VAL A 102 -11.90 -4.64 -0.12
N TRP A 103 -11.01 -5.16 -0.96
CA TRP A 103 -10.39 -6.46 -0.80
C TRP A 103 -8.88 -6.30 -0.75
N ILE A 104 -8.25 -7.05 0.16
CA ILE A 104 -6.81 -7.07 0.36
C ILE A 104 -6.31 -8.50 0.21
N SER A 105 -5.15 -8.66 -0.42
CA SER A 105 -4.40 -9.92 -0.38
C SER A 105 -2.97 -9.72 0.10
N THR A 106 -2.42 -10.76 0.71
CA THR A 106 -0.98 -10.84 0.98
C THR A 106 -0.32 -11.83 0.03
N ASP A 107 0.69 -11.40 -0.71
CA ASP A 107 1.51 -12.28 -1.54
C ASP A 107 2.83 -12.55 -0.81
N ASN A 108 3.06 -13.79 -0.40
CA ASN A 108 4.14 -14.09 0.53
C ASN A 108 5.40 -14.68 -0.10
N ASP A 109 5.56 -14.64 -1.44
CA ASP A 109 6.68 -15.29 -2.16
C ASP A 109 6.92 -16.75 -1.69
N GLY A 110 5.85 -17.45 -1.33
CA GLY A 110 5.95 -18.73 -0.64
C GLY A 110 6.53 -18.60 0.77
N VAL A 111 7.60 -19.34 1.06
CA VAL A 111 8.19 -19.44 2.42
C VAL A 111 9.48 -18.64 2.57
N ASP A 112 9.80 -17.78 1.61
CA ASP A 112 10.99 -16.92 1.68
C ASP A 112 10.75 -15.75 2.63
N ASP A 113 11.44 -15.76 3.77
CA ASP A 113 11.27 -14.82 4.89
C ASP A 113 9.81 -14.65 5.37
N SER A 114 8.96 -15.65 5.15
CA SER A 114 7.53 -15.61 5.48
C SER A 114 6.96 -16.98 5.88
N SER A 115 5.80 -17.01 6.53
CA SER A 115 5.10 -18.26 6.91
C SER A 115 4.48 -19.00 5.72
N GLY A 116 4.41 -18.38 4.54
CA GLY A 116 3.69 -18.92 3.38
C GLY A 116 2.17 -18.80 3.46
N GLU A 117 1.64 -18.15 4.49
CA GLU A 117 0.21 -17.90 4.61
C GLU A 117 -0.22 -16.79 3.65
N THR A 118 -1.25 -17.05 2.85
CA THR A 118 -1.89 -16.02 2.03
C THR A 118 -3.23 -15.64 2.65
N TYR A 119 -3.35 -14.39 3.05
CA TYR A 119 -4.61 -13.82 3.50
C TYR A 119 -5.33 -13.20 2.32
N PHE A 120 -6.64 -13.41 2.25
CA PHE A 120 -7.54 -12.69 1.36
C PHE A 120 -8.76 -12.28 2.17
N TRP A 121 -8.95 -10.97 2.39
CA TRP A 121 -10.00 -10.48 3.26
C TRP A 121 -10.53 -9.12 2.82
N SER A 122 -11.70 -8.77 3.36
CA SER A 122 -12.27 -7.43 3.23
C SER A 122 -12.29 -6.75 4.59
N PRO A 123 -11.62 -5.59 4.75
CA PRO A 123 -11.68 -4.82 5.98
C PRO A 123 -12.93 -3.90 6.02
N GLY A 124 -13.85 -4.03 5.07
CA GLY A 124 -15.04 -3.20 4.90
C GLY A 124 -14.90 -2.18 3.76
N LYS A 125 -15.56 -1.03 3.90
CA LYS A 125 -15.45 0.09 2.96
C LYS A 125 -14.39 1.09 3.43
N LEU A 126 -13.82 1.85 2.49
CA LEU A 126 -13.04 3.08 2.80
C LEU A 126 -13.97 4.28 2.98
#